data_AF-A0A2H1I4Y1-F1
#
_entry.id   AF-A0A2H1I4Y1-F1
#
_cell.length_a   1.000
_cell.length_b   1.000
_cell.length_c   1.000
_cell.angle_alpha   90.00
_cell.angle_beta   90.00
_cell.angle_gamma   90.00
#
_symmetry.space_group_name_H-M   'P 1'
#
loop_
_entity.id
_entity.type
_entity.pdbx_description
1 polymer ?
#
loop_
_entity_poly.entity_id
_entity_poly.type
_entity_poly.pdbx_seq_one_letter_code
_entity_poly.pdbx_strand_id
1 'polypeptide(L)'
;MCFVLTMVIGPAVAAGQVLAAAPPAPAADQSSLDPAAHPTDWIAPVPSPTVVRGFDPPDADWHTGHRGVDLAALPGESIRAPAAGTVRFAGVVGGKPVVSVAVGAWVLSVENVDATVSTGDQVHPGHPIGAVATPAHCSDGCVHVGVWPQDRKTEYVDPMPFFGRGDIILLPEAEAPEELPEVPSDSGHSGAGPWGGHRNGRIPAVALCAVQTAPGHLLRCDAARAFDEMSHAYVQRFGAPISVTDSYRDYDTQVILKRRKGRMAAAPGTSNHGWGLAMDLGGGINRFGAETHIWMQTNGPRFGWIHPSWARQNGSLPEAWHWEFAGG
;
A
#
# COMPACT_ATOMS: atom_id res chain seq x y z
N MET A 1 80.07 39.50 -30.52
CA MET A 1 78.91 39.08 -31.35
C MET A 1 78.34 37.81 -30.73
N CYS A 2 77.23 37.92 -30.01
CA CYS A 2 76.49 36.80 -29.42
C CYS A 2 75.07 36.92 -29.96
N PHE A 3 74.68 36.03 -30.88
CA PHE A 3 73.30 35.91 -31.33
C PHE A 3 72.62 34.85 -30.47
N VAL A 4 71.62 35.28 -29.70
CA VAL A 4 70.76 34.44 -28.87
C VAL A 4 69.64 33.91 -29.77
N LEU A 5 69.56 32.58 -29.89
CA LEU A 5 68.55 31.86 -30.67
C LEU A 5 67.21 31.89 -29.92
N THR A 6 66.21 32.58 -30.46
CA THR A 6 64.85 32.59 -29.94
C THR A 6 64.09 31.37 -30.46
N MET A 7 63.69 30.49 -29.55
CA MET A 7 62.92 29.27 -29.83
C MET A 7 61.41 29.62 -29.83
N VAL A 8 60.74 29.39 -30.95
CA VAL A 8 59.29 29.60 -31.11
C VAL A 8 58.56 28.35 -30.60
N ILE A 9 57.70 28.50 -29.59
CA ILE A 9 56.84 27.44 -29.06
C ILE A 9 55.51 27.49 -29.83
N GLY A 10 55.22 26.45 -30.62
CA GLY A 10 53.91 26.24 -31.26
C GLY A 10 52.89 25.65 -30.28
N PRO A 11 51.57 25.81 -30.53
CA PRO A 11 50.53 25.37 -29.61
C PRO A 11 50.41 23.83 -29.63
N ALA A 12 50.27 23.24 -28.44
CA ALA A 12 49.99 21.83 -28.26
C ALA A 12 48.55 21.53 -28.73
N VAL A 13 48.43 20.64 -29.72
CA VAL A 13 47.13 20.09 -30.14
C VAL A 13 46.71 19.03 -29.12
N ALA A 14 45.66 19.32 -28.35
CA ALA A 14 45.04 18.34 -27.47
C ALA A 14 44.29 17.30 -28.32
N ALA A 15 44.71 16.04 -28.25
CA ALA A 15 43.98 14.92 -28.83
C ALA A 15 42.70 14.68 -28.00
N GLY A 16 41.55 15.05 -28.55
CA GLY A 16 40.25 14.72 -27.98
C GLY A 16 40.02 13.21 -28.03
N GLN A 17 39.83 12.57 -26.87
CA GLN A 17 39.36 11.20 -26.82
C GLN A 17 37.91 11.15 -27.30
N VAL A 18 37.68 10.48 -28.42
CA VAL A 18 36.35 10.12 -28.87
C VAL A 18 35.83 9.03 -27.94
N LEU A 19 34.90 9.37 -27.03
CA LEU A 19 34.10 8.35 -26.35
C LEU A 19 33.25 7.64 -27.40
N ALA A 20 33.56 6.36 -27.65
CA ALA A 20 32.67 5.50 -28.41
C ALA A 20 31.36 5.38 -27.64
N ALA A 21 30.25 5.82 -28.25
CA ALA A 21 28.92 5.59 -27.73
C ALA A 21 28.67 4.07 -27.66
N ALA A 22 28.28 3.58 -26.48
CA ALA A 22 27.81 2.21 -26.32
C ALA A 22 26.64 1.96 -27.28
N PRO A 23 26.53 0.76 -27.88
CA PRO A 23 25.38 0.44 -28.73
C PRO A 23 24.08 0.62 -27.92
N PRO A 24 23.00 1.12 -28.53
CA PRO A 24 21.72 1.20 -27.84
C PRO A 24 21.35 -0.21 -27.36
N ALA A 25 20.98 -0.33 -26.09
CA ALA A 25 20.39 -1.56 -25.56
C ALA A 25 19.24 -1.97 -26.49
N PRO A 26 19.05 -3.26 -26.78
CA PRO A 26 17.89 -3.70 -27.54
C PRO A 26 16.65 -3.14 -26.83
N ALA A 27 15.84 -2.39 -27.57
CA ALA A 27 14.58 -1.90 -27.07
C ALA A 27 13.83 -3.10 -26.50
N ALA A 28 13.54 -3.07 -25.20
CA ALA A 28 12.64 -4.03 -24.61
C ALA A 28 11.38 -4.01 -25.46
N ASP A 29 11.02 -5.18 -25.99
CA ASP A 29 9.83 -5.34 -26.80
C ASP A 29 8.63 -4.91 -25.96
N GLN A 30 8.09 -3.71 -26.22
CA GLN A 30 6.92 -3.17 -25.53
C GLN A 30 5.61 -3.84 -26.01
N SER A 31 5.73 -4.96 -26.72
CA SER A 31 4.65 -5.70 -27.34
C SER A 31 4.23 -6.91 -26.50
N SER A 32 3.82 -6.70 -25.24
CA SER A 32 2.92 -7.62 -24.50
C SER A 32 2.58 -7.12 -23.09
N LEU A 33 2.06 -5.89 -22.97
CA LEU A 33 1.25 -5.59 -21.78
C LEU A 33 -0.20 -6.01 -22.10
N ASP A 34 -0.67 -7.05 -21.42
CA ASP A 34 -2.05 -7.50 -21.49
C ASP A 34 -2.99 -6.35 -21.06
N PRO A 35 -3.94 -5.89 -21.89
CA PRO A 35 -4.91 -4.86 -21.53
C PRO A 35 -5.79 -5.22 -20.32
N ALA A 36 -5.82 -6.50 -19.93
CA ALA A 36 -6.51 -7.00 -18.74
C ALA A 36 -5.64 -7.03 -17.46
N ALA A 37 -4.35 -6.66 -17.55
CA ALA A 37 -3.48 -6.54 -16.38
C ALA A 37 -3.82 -5.24 -15.63
N HIS A 38 -4.67 -5.36 -14.61
CA HIS A 38 -4.91 -4.27 -13.68
C HIS A 38 -3.71 -4.14 -12.72
N PRO A 39 -3.20 -2.92 -12.44
CA PRO A 39 -2.23 -2.71 -11.40
C PRO A 39 -2.84 -3.11 -10.05
N THR A 40 -2.08 -3.87 -9.29
CA THR A 40 -2.50 -4.49 -8.05
C THR A 40 -1.77 -3.87 -6.84
N ASP A 41 -1.04 -2.79 -7.07
CA ASP A 41 -0.22 -2.07 -6.10
C ASP A 41 -0.94 -0.86 -5.49
N TRP A 42 -2.23 -0.69 -5.76
CA TRP A 42 -3.00 0.43 -5.23
C TRP A 42 -3.33 0.21 -3.76
N ILE A 43 -3.23 1.28 -2.96
CA ILE A 43 -3.82 1.26 -1.62
C ILE A 43 -5.32 1.49 -1.70
N ALA A 44 -6.04 0.94 -0.72
CA ALA A 44 -7.45 1.25 -0.56
C ALA A 44 -7.66 2.74 -0.24
N PRO A 45 -8.68 3.39 -0.81
CA PRO A 45 -8.96 4.81 -0.57
C PRO A 45 -9.49 5.10 0.84
N VAL A 46 -9.94 4.06 1.56
CA VAL A 46 -10.34 4.11 2.97
C VAL A 46 -9.46 3.18 3.83
N PRO A 47 -9.13 3.56 5.07
CA PRO A 47 -8.40 2.68 6.00
C PRO A 47 -9.19 1.43 6.40
N SER A 48 -8.52 0.27 6.35
CA SER A 48 -9.09 -1.07 6.63
C SER A 48 -10.46 -1.26 5.92
N PRO A 49 -10.48 -1.33 4.57
CA PRO A 49 -11.71 -1.28 3.78
C PRO A 49 -12.67 -2.41 4.16
N THR A 50 -13.89 -2.05 4.53
CA THR A 50 -14.99 -3.01 4.76
C THR A 50 -16.01 -2.80 3.66
N VAL A 51 -16.21 -3.82 2.83
CA VAL A 51 -17.18 -3.78 1.73
C VAL A 51 -18.59 -3.87 2.32
N VAL A 52 -19.38 -2.80 2.16
CA VAL A 52 -20.81 -2.73 2.50
C VAL A 52 -21.64 -3.32 1.37
N ARG A 53 -21.25 -3.04 0.13
CA ARG A 53 -21.88 -3.57 -1.08
C ARG A 53 -20.81 -3.87 -2.14
N GLY A 54 -20.85 -5.09 -2.68
CA GLY A 54 -19.92 -5.55 -3.71
C GLY A 54 -20.23 -5.03 -5.12
N PHE A 55 -19.29 -5.24 -6.03
CA PHE A 55 -19.46 -4.97 -7.46
C PHE A 55 -20.51 -5.90 -8.06
N ASP A 56 -21.44 -5.33 -8.82
CA ASP A 56 -22.59 -6.02 -9.42
C ASP A 56 -22.88 -5.37 -10.78
N PRO A 57 -22.05 -5.63 -11.81
CA PRO A 57 -22.13 -4.91 -13.08
C PRO A 57 -23.47 -5.17 -13.76
N PRO A 58 -24.15 -4.14 -14.27
CA PRO A 58 -25.42 -4.34 -14.97
C PRO A 58 -25.20 -5.00 -16.34
N ASP A 59 -26.14 -5.85 -16.77
CA ASP A 59 -26.12 -6.51 -18.09
C ASP A 59 -26.12 -5.51 -19.27
N ALA A 60 -26.54 -4.26 -19.03
CA ALA A 60 -26.47 -3.15 -19.99
C ALA A 60 -26.28 -1.79 -19.27
N ASP A 61 -25.76 -0.78 -19.97
CA ASP A 61 -25.38 0.55 -19.45
C ASP A 61 -26.52 1.35 -18.78
N TRP A 62 -27.77 0.92 -18.91
CA TRP A 62 -28.95 1.56 -18.31
C TRP A 62 -29.76 0.61 -17.44
N HIS A 63 -29.27 -0.61 -17.20
CA HIS A 63 -29.89 -1.55 -16.27
C HIS A 63 -29.44 -1.28 -14.84
N THR A 64 -30.27 -1.72 -13.89
CA THR A 64 -29.97 -1.69 -12.46
C THR A 64 -28.71 -2.54 -12.18
N GLY A 65 -27.80 -2.01 -11.37
CA GLY A 65 -26.57 -2.66 -10.97
C GLY A 65 -25.74 -1.76 -10.05
N HIS A 66 -24.54 -2.20 -9.72
CA HIS A 66 -23.57 -1.52 -8.89
C HIS A 66 -22.22 -1.48 -9.58
N ARG A 67 -21.92 -0.35 -10.24
CA ARG A 67 -20.72 -0.14 -11.08
C ARG A 67 -19.45 0.19 -10.27
N GLY A 68 -19.39 -0.32 -9.06
CA GLY A 68 -18.32 -0.08 -8.12
C GLY A 68 -18.54 -0.88 -6.85
N VAL A 69 -17.85 -0.51 -5.77
CA VAL A 69 -18.05 -1.05 -4.43
C VAL A 69 -18.35 0.07 -3.45
N ASP A 70 -19.18 -0.23 -2.47
CA ASP A 70 -19.43 0.70 -1.37
C ASP A 70 -18.55 0.28 -0.20
N LEU A 71 -17.68 1.19 0.22
CA LEU A 71 -16.77 0.97 1.33
C LEU A 71 -17.27 1.75 2.55
N ALA A 72 -17.33 1.09 3.71
CA ALA A 72 -17.76 1.71 4.96
C ALA A 72 -16.84 2.88 5.32
N ALA A 73 -17.42 4.07 5.46
CA ALA A 73 -16.70 5.29 5.75
C ALA A 73 -17.62 6.30 6.47
N LEU A 74 -17.16 6.89 7.56
CA LEU A 74 -17.97 7.82 8.36
C LEU A 74 -17.97 9.22 7.74
N PRO A 75 -19.04 10.02 7.91
CA PRO A 75 -19.02 11.44 7.55
C PRO A 75 -17.80 12.19 8.09
N GLY A 76 -17.13 12.95 7.23
CA GLY A 76 -15.89 13.67 7.52
C GLY A 76 -14.61 12.82 7.53
N GLU A 77 -14.69 11.50 7.31
CA GLU A 77 -13.51 10.64 7.19
C GLU A 77 -12.68 11.03 5.96
N SER A 78 -11.36 11.07 6.08
CA SER A 78 -10.48 11.44 4.97
C SER A 78 -10.37 10.30 3.95
N ILE A 79 -10.55 10.63 2.68
CA ILE A 79 -10.37 9.73 1.54
C ILE A 79 -9.01 9.99 0.90
N ARG A 80 -8.32 8.92 0.51
CA ARG A 80 -6.93 8.98 0.05
C ARG A 80 -6.79 8.54 -1.41
N ALA A 81 -5.79 9.10 -2.09
CA ALA A 81 -5.40 8.66 -3.42
C ALA A 81 -4.78 7.24 -3.35
N PRO A 82 -5.15 6.33 -4.28
CA PRO A 82 -4.73 4.93 -4.26
C PRO A 82 -3.27 4.75 -4.68
N ALA A 83 -2.76 5.65 -5.52
CA ALA A 83 -1.42 5.61 -6.08
C ALA A 83 -1.03 7.01 -6.58
N ALA A 84 0.18 7.14 -7.13
CA ALA A 84 0.61 8.37 -7.78
C ALA A 84 -0.23 8.64 -9.04
N GLY A 85 -0.68 9.88 -9.22
CA GLY A 85 -1.58 10.21 -10.32
C GLY A 85 -1.95 11.69 -10.39
N THR A 86 -2.93 12.00 -11.23
CA THR A 86 -3.42 13.36 -11.43
C THR A 86 -4.93 13.42 -11.20
N VAL A 87 -5.40 14.40 -10.45
CA VAL A 87 -6.84 14.62 -10.23
C VAL A 87 -7.50 14.98 -11.56
N ARG A 88 -8.38 14.10 -12.04
CA ARG A 88 -9.12 14.25 -13.30
C ARG A 88 -10.39 15.08 -13.12
N PHE A 89 -11.03 14.96 -11.97
CA PHE A 89 -12.26 15.70 -11.65
C PHE A 89 -12.37 15.90 -10.14
N ALA A 90 -12.79 17.08 -9.71
CA ALA A 90 -13.21 17.39 -8.35
C ALA A 90 -14.42 18.32 -8.45
N GLY A 91 -15.62 17.83 -8.12
CA GLY A 91 -16.85 18.61 -8.32
C GLY A 91 -18.11 17.79 -8.08
N VAL A 92 -19.25 18.24 -8.61
CA VAL A 92 -20.56 17.60 -8.39
C VAL A 92 -21.07 16.94 -9.67
N VAL A 93 -21.48 15.67 -9.58
CA VAL A 93 -22.12 14.90 -10.65
C VAL A 93 -23.45 14.35 -10.15
N GLY A 94 -24.55 14.64 -10.86
CA GLY A 94 -25.88 14.16 -10.46
C GLY A 94 -26.30 14.59 -9.05
N GLY A 95 -25.81 15.74 -8.58
CA GLY A 95 -26.06 16.25 -7.22
C GLY A 95 -25.17 15.66 -6.12
N LYS A 96 -24.24 14.75 -6.44
CA LYS A 96 -23.30 14.16 -5.49
C LYS A 96 -21.90 14.71 -5.69
N PRO A 97 -21.13 15.00 -4.62
CA PRO A 97 -19.74 15.38 -4.75
C PRO A 97 -18.89 14.15 -5.11
N VAL A 98 -18.00 14.31 -6.09
CA VAL A 98 -17.19 13.25 -6.69
C VAL A 98 -15.77 13.76 -6.89
N VAL A 99 -14.80 12.91 -6.56
CA VAL A 99 -13.39 13.08 -6.92
C VAL A 99 -12.96 11.90 -7.79
N SER A 100 -12.26 12.18 -8.89
CA SER A 100 -11.62 11.12 -9.68
C SER A 100 -10.15 11.43 -9.93
N VAL A 101 -9.33 10.37 -9.91
CA VAL A 101 -7.88 10.43 -10.08
C VAL A 101 -7.49 9.50 -11.22
N ALA A 102 -6.77 10.03 -12.20
CA ALA A 102 -6.12 9.25 -13.24
C ALA A 102 -4.80 8.66 -12.71
N VAL A 103 -4.66 7.34 -12.78
CA VAL A 103 -3.53 6.57 -12.27
C VAL A 103 -3.12 5.54 -13.31
N GLY A 104 -1.98 5.73 -13.96
CA GLY A 104 -1.53 4.87 -15.06
C GLY A 104 -2.59 4.78 -16.18
N ALA A 105 -2.98 3.57 -16.58
CA ALA A 105 -4.02 3.33 -17.58
C ALA A 105 -5.46 3.41 -17.04
N TRP A 106 -5.66 3.72 -15.76
CA TRP A 106 -6.95 3.63 -15.07
C TRP A 106 -7.41 4.96 -14.46
N VAL A 107 -8.70 5.04 -14.15
CA VAL A 107 -9.30 6.10 -13.34
C VAL A 107 -9.93 5.47 -12.12
N LEU A 108 -9.58 5.97 -10.93
CA LEU A 108 -10.38 5.77 -9.71
C LEU A 108 -11.38 6.92 -9.60
N SER A 109 -12.64 6.62 -9.29
CA SER A 109 -13.62 7.62 -8.85
C SER A 109 -14.16 7.27 -7.48
N VAL A 110 -14.37 8.29 -6.66
CA VAL A 110 -14.98 8.17 -5.35
C VAL A 110 -16.12 9.19 -5.26
N GLU A 111 -17.36 8.69 -5.16
CA GLU A 111 -18.54 9.52 -4.89
C GLU A 111 -18.77 9.69 -3.38
N ASN A 112 -19.52 10.74 -3.02
CA ASN A 112 -19.80 11.16 -1.65
C ASN A 112 -18.55 11.69 -0.93
N VAL A 113 -17.73 12.46 -1.64
CA VAL A 113 -16.47 13.04 -1.13
C VAL A 113 -16.37 14.53 -1.45
N ASP A 114 -16.39 15.37 -0.41
CA ASP A 114 -16.07 16.78 -0.51
C ASP A 114 -14.56 16.95 -0.76
N ALA A 115 -14.22 17.43 -1.95
CA ALA A 115 -12.84 17.50 -2.40
C ALA A 115 -12.00 18.50 -1.60
N THR A 116 -10.76 18.11 -1.26
CA THR A 116 -9.71 19.02 -0.75
C THR A 116 -8.65 19.32 -1.80
N VAL A 117 -8.82 18.79 -3.01
CA VAL A 117 -7.94 18.92 -4.17
C VAL A 117 -8.71 19.52 -5.34
N SER A 118 -7.98 20.04 -6.33
CA SER A 118 -8.50 20.60 -7.57
C SER A 118 -8.12 19.75 -8.78
N THR A 119 -8.91 19.83 -9.86
CA THR A 119 -8.55 19.20 -11.14
C THR A 119 -7.17 19.66 -11.60
N GLY A 120 -6.32 18.71 -11.97
CA GLY A 120 -4.93 18.94 -12.39
C GLY A 120 -3.90 18.73 -11.29
N ASP A 121 -4.31 18.65 -10.01
CA ASP A 121 -3.39 18.42 -8.91
C ASP A 121 -2.68 17.05 -9.03
N GLN A 122 -1.40 17.02 -8.70
CA GLN A 122 -0.62 15.78 -8.60
C GLN A 122 -0.80 15.19 -7.21
N VAL A 123 -1.08 13.89 -7.15
CA VAL A 123 -1.24 13.14 -5.90
C VAL A 123 -0.25 12.00 -5.84
N HIS A 124 0.09 11.57 -4.63
CA HIS A 124 0.91 10.40 -4.34
C HIS A 124 0.08 9.37 -3.55
N PRO A 125 0.51 8.09 -3.46
CA PRO A 125 -0.21 7.10 -2.68
C PRO A 125 -0.45 7.59 -1.24
N GLY A 126 -1.68 7.52 -0.74
CA GLY A 126 -2.03 7.96 0.62
C GLY A 126 -2.36 9.44 0.77
N HIS A 127 -2.18 10.25 -0.28
CA HIS A 127 -2.48 11.67 -0.29
C HIS A 127 -3.97 11.92 -0.03
N PRO A 128 -4.38 12.77 0.95
CA PRO A 128 -5.78 13.11 1.16
C PRO A 128 -6.40 13.86 -0.04
N ILE A 129 -7.43 13.28 -0.65
CA ILE A 129 -8.15 13.87 -1.80
C ILE A 129 -9.49 14.51 -1.42
N GLY A 130 -9.99 14.21 -0.22
CA GLY A 130 -11.19 14.84 0.30
C GLY A 130 -11.66 14.22 1.61
N ALA A 131 -12.87 14.59 2.02
CA ALA A 131 -13.54 14.04 3.18
C ALA A 131 -14.94 13.54 2.81
N VAL A 132 -15.42 12.48 3.47
CA VAL A 132 -16.74 11.92 3.21
C VAL A 132 -17.82 12.96 3.46
N ALA A 133 -18.63 13.23 2.44
CA ALA A 133 -19.67 14.25 2.46
C ALA A 133 -20.92 13.81 3.23
N THR A 134 -21.75 14.78 3.60
CA THR A 134 -23.08 14.58 4.19
C THR A 134 -24.18 15.15 3.30
N PRO A 135 -25.37 14.51 3.22
CA PRO A 135 -25.74 13.24 3.84
C PRO A 135 -25.14 12.03 3.10
N ALA A 136 -24.79 10.99 3.84
CA ALA A 136 -24.34 9.74 3.22
C ALA A 136 -25.51 9.05 2.49
N HIS A 137 -25.20 8.35 1.40
CA HIS A 137 -26.19 7.58 0.65
C HIS A 137 -26.47 6.19 1.27
N CYS A 138 -25.63 5.72 2.21
CA CYS A 138 -25.85 4.53 3.05
C CYS A 138 -26.21 4.93 4.49
N SER A 139 -26.95 4.06 5.20
CA SER A 139 -27.46 4.29 6.57
C SER A 139 -26.40 4.63 7.62
N ASP A 140 -25.23 3.99 7.55
CA ASP A 140 -24.14 4.16 8.53
C ASP A 140 -22.94 4.98 7.99
N GLY A 141 -23.05 5.49 6.76
CA GLY A 141 -21.96 6.14 6.04
C GLY A 141 -21.16 5.19 5.14
N CYS A 142 -20.97 5.59 3.88
CA CYS A 142 -20.15 4.87 2.92
C CYS A 142 -19.66 5.84 1.82
N VAL A 143 -18.63 5.42 1.09
CA VAL A 143 -18.25 6.00 -0.19
C VAL A 143 -18.43 4.97 -1.29
N HIS A 144 -18.87 5.43 -2.46
CA HIS A 144 -18.95 4.59 -3.65
C HIS A 144 -17.65 4.73 -4.44
N VAL A 145 -16.98 3.60 -4.68
CA VAL A 145 -15.70 3.55 -5.39
C VAL A 145 -15.89 2.83 -6.71
N GLY A 146 -15.53 3.48 -7.82
CA GLY A 146 -15.55 2.90 -9.16
C GLY A 146 -14.18 2.97 -9.82
N VAL A 147 -13.88 2.01 -10.70
CA VAL A 147 -12.65 2.00 -11.51
C VAL A 147 -12.99 1.71 -12.97
N TRP A 148 -12.38 2.41 -13.90
CA TRP A 148 -12.51 2.15 -15.34
C TRP A 148 -11.22 2.53 -16.09
N PRO A 149 -10.95 1.95 -17.28
CA PRO A 149 -9.75 2.28 -18.05
C PRO A 149 -9.87 3.67 -18.68
N GLN A 150 -8.76 4.40 -18.81
CA GLN A 150 -8.77 5.79 -19.28
C GLN A 150 -9.25 5.94 -20.73
N ASP A 151 -9.00 4.93 -21.56
CA ASP A 151 -9.30 4.90 -22.98
C ASP A 151 -10.75 4.51 -23.30
N ARG A 152 -11.44 3.81 -22.38
CA ARG A 152 -12.84 3.41 -22.52
C ARG A 152 -13.66 4.02 -21.39
N LYS A 153 -14.37 5.10 -21.73
CA LYS A 153 -15.22 5.81 -20.77
C LYS A 153 -16.31 4.86 -20.25
N THR A 154 -16.53 4.90 -18.93
CA THR A 154 -17.67 4.26 -18.25
C THR A 154 -17.72 2.72 -18.31
N GLU A 155 -16.66 2.05 -18.75
CA GLU A 155 -16.52 0.59 -18.63
C GLU A 155 -15.98 0.24 -17.24
N TYR A 156 -16.87 0.23 -16.25
CA TYR A 156 -16.50 -0.03 -14.87
C TYR A 156 -16.09 -1.49 -14.66
N VAL A 157 -15.02 -1.69 -13.89
CA VAL A 157 -14.52 -2.99 -13.45
C VAL A 157 -14.61 -3.09 -11.93
N ASP A 158 -14.52 -4.31 -11.38
CA ASP A 158 -14.44 -4.51 -9.93
C ASP A 158 -13.19 -3.77 -9.39
N PRO A 159 -13.35 -2.81 -8.45
CA PRO A 159 -12.21 -2.10 -7.86
C PRO A 159 -11.37 -2.96 -6.91
N MET A 160 -11.93 -4.01 -6.32
CA MET A 160 -11.25 -4.76 -5.25
C MET A 160 -9.92 -5.39 -5.68
N PRO A 161 -9.76 -5.97 -6.88
CA PRO A 161 -8.48 -6.49 -7.36
C PRO A 161 -7.36 -5.46 -7.50
N PHE A 162 -7.69 -4.17 -7.65
CA PHE A 162 -6.68 -3.10 -7.71
C PHE A 162 -6.03 -2.88 -6.33
N PHE A 163 -6.82 -3.06 -5.27
CA PHE A 163 -6.39 -2.87 -3.89
C PHE A 163 -5.61 -4.11 -3.39
N GLY A 164 -4.34 -4.22 -3.77
CA GLY A 164 -3.39 -5.18 -3.20
C GLY A 164 -3.42 -6.60 -3.79
N ARG A 165 -2.56 -6.85 -4.80
CA ARG A 165 -2.01 -8.14 -5.30
C ARG A 165 -0.73 -7.94 -6.14
N GLY A 166 0.29 -7.23 -5.67
CA GLY A 166 1.50 -6.97 -6.48
C GLY A 166 2.16 -8.25 -7.05
N ASP A 167 2.43 -8.29 -8.35
CA ASP A 167 3.41 -9.22 -8.93
C ASP A 167 4.83 -8.79 -8.52
N ILE A 168 5.64 -9.74 -8.04
CA ILE A 168 6.97 -9.48 -7.44
C ILE A 168 8.04 -10.30 -8.15
N ILE A 169 9.22 -9.70 -8.35
CA ILE A 169 10.46 -10.38 -8.77
C ILE A 169 11.03 -11.16 -7.58
N LEU A 170 11.21 -12.47 -7.76
CA LEU A 170 11.77 -13.40 -6.77
C LEU A 170 13.25 -13.08 -6.45
N LEU A 171 13.63 -13.18 -5.18
CA LEU A 171 14.99 -13.51 -4.78
C LEU A 171 15.13 -15.05 -4.67
N PRO A 172 16.24 -15.65 -5.15
CA PRO A 172 16.47 -17.09 -5.02
C PRO A 172 16.63 -17.52 -3.55
N GLU A 173 16.10 -18.70 -3.22
CA GLU A 173 16.17 -19.30 -1.88
C GLU A 173 17.60 -19.46 -1.33
N ALA A 174 18.60 -19.50 -2.21
CA ALA A 174 20.02 -19.59 -1.86
C ALA A 174 20.59 -18.33 -1.16
N GLU A 175 19.84 -17.23 -1.11
CA GLU A 175 20.27 -15.96 -0.51
C GLU A 175 19.63 -15.66 0.86
N ALA A 176 18.80 -16.57 1.39
CA ALA A 176 18.32 -16.48 2.77
C ALA A 176 19.48 -16.75 3.77
N PRO A 177 19.61 -15.99 4.87
CA PRO A 177 20.69 -16.20 5.85
C PRO A 177 20.62 -17.60 6.47
N GLU A 178 21.80 -18.26 6.53
CA GLU A 178 21.98 -19.65 6.96
C GLU A 178 21.76 -19.85 8.48
N GLU A 179 21.93 -18.79 9.27
CA GLU A 179 21.69 -18.79 10.72
C GLU A 179 20.92 -17.53 11.14
N LEU A 180 19.80 -17.75 11.84
CA LEU A 180 18.85 -16.71 12.27
C LEU A 180 19.19 -16.23 13.68
N PRO A 181 18.86 -14.97 14.04
CA PRO A 181 18.96 -14.51 15.43
C PRO A 181 18.02 -15.31 16.35
N GLU A 182 18.43 -15.48 17.61
CA GLU A 182 17.61 -16.15 18.63
C GLU A 182 16.27 -15.43 18.80
N VAL A 183 15.17 -16.15 18.56
CA VAL A 183 13.81 -15.67 18.83
C VAL A 183 13.66 -15.44 20.34
N PRO A 184 13.37 -14.22 20.82
CA PRO A 184 13.12 -13.98 22.23
C PRO A 184 11.97 -14.87 22.75
N SER A 185 12.07 -15.33 23.99
CA SER A 185 11.04 -16.17 24.63
C SER A 185 9.63 -15.60 24.46
N ASP A 186 8.64 -16.46 24.18
CA ASP A 186 7.20 -16.15 23.97
C ASP A 186 6.55 -15.49 25.20
N SER A 187 6.94 -14.24 25.49
CA SER A 187 6.31 -13.40 26.50
C SER A 187 4.92 -12.93 26.06
N GLY A 188 4.49 -13.26 24.83
CA GLY A 188 3.25 -12.80 24.23
C GLY A 188 3.25 -11.33 23.82
N HIS A 189 4.34 -10.61 24.07
CA HIS A 189 4.54 -9.21 23.70
C HIS A 189 5.62 -9.11 22.63
N SER A 190 5.31 -8.42 21.53
CA SER A 190 6.30 -8.12 20.47
C SER A 190 7.35 -7.10 20.91
N GLY A 191 7.12 -6.36 22.00
CA GLY A 191 7.94 -5.18 22.29
C GLY A 191 7.72 -4.03 21.29
N ALA A 192 6.66 -4.09 20.47
CA ALA A 192 6.22 -2.96 19.67
C ALA A 192 5.98 -1.75 20.58
N GLY A 193 6.64 -0.64 20.24
CA GLY A 193 6.74 0.48 21.17
C GLY A 193 7.49 1.68 20.60
N PRO A 194 7.73 2.70 21.44
CA PRO A 194 8.39 3.92 21.03
C PRO A 194 9.79 3.67 20.45
N TRP A 195 10.08 4.32 19.32
CA TRP A 195 11.40 4.33 18.71
C TRP A 195 11.64 5.67 18.01
N GLY A 196 12.92 6.00 17.77
CA GLY A 196 13.30 7.20 16.99
C GLY A 196 12.86 8.55 17.57
N GLY A 197 12.46 8.59 18.85
CA GLY A 197 11.90 9.81 19.48
C GLY A 197 10.52 10.20 18.94
N HIS A 198 9.85 9.34 18.17
CA HIS A 198 8.55 9.62 17.60
C HIS A 198 7.41 9.42 18.61
N ARG A 199 6.25 10.00 18.28
CA ARG A 199 4.98 9.70 18.96
C ARG A 199 4.19 8.70 18.12
N ASN A 200 3.43 7.84 18.78
CA ASN A 200 2.60 6.83 18.11
C ASN A 200 1.64 7.48 17.09
N GLY A 201 1.65 6.96 15.86
CA GLY A 201 0.86 7.49 14.74
C GLY A 201 1.36 8.83 14.20
N ARG A 202 2.52 9.33 14.64
CA ARG A 202 3.14 10.59 14.20
C ARG A 202 4.60 10.39 13.78
N ILE A 203 4.84 9.28 13.07
CA ILE A 203 6.11 8.97 12.43
C ILE A 203 6.05 9.55 11.01
N PRO A 204 7.02 10.39 10.59
CA PRO A 204 7.04 10.94 9.24
C PRO A 204 7.36 9.83 8.24
N ALA A 205 6.77 9.88 7.05
CA ALA A 205 6.95 8.84 6.03
C ALA A 205 8.42 8.61 5.65
N VAL A 206 9.27 9.65 5.70
CA VAL A 206 10.73 9.55 5.45
C VAL A 206 11.47 8.68 6.48
N ALA A 207 10.88 8.43 7.65
CA ALA A 207 11.44 7.53 8.67
C ALA A 207 10.90 6.09 8.54
N LEU A 208 9.95 5.85 7.63
CA LEU A 208 9.37 4.54 7.36
C LEU A 208 9.87 4.01 6.01
N CYS A 209 9.81 2.71 5.83
CA CYS A 209 10.11 2.06 4.56
C CYS A 209 8.84 1.44 3.97
N ALA A 210 8.76 1.49 2.64
CA ALA A 210 7.75 0.74 1.89
C ALA A 210 7.98 -0.76 2.04
N VAL A 211 6.89 -1.51 2.11
CA VAL A 211 6.89 -2.97 2.06
C VAL A 211 6.85 -3.38 0.60
N GLN A 212 7.89 -4.03 0.10
CA GLN A 212 8.04 -4.33 -1.33
C GLN A 212 6.99 -5.32 -1.82
N THR A 213 6.71 -6.34 -1.00
CA THR A 213 5.74 -7.39 -1.33
C THR A 213 4.28 -6.99 -1.08
N ALA A 214 4.05 -5.80 -0.52
CA ALA A 214 2.74 -5.24 -0.26
C ALA A 214 2.77 -3.72 -0.53
N PRO A 215 2.72 -3.31 -1.81
CA PRO A 215 2.86 -1.91 -2.19
C PRO A 215 1.89 -0.98 -1.47
N GLY A 216 2.38 0.22 -1.13
CA GLY A 216 1.60 1.23 -0.43
C GLY A 216 1.46 1.02 1.08
N HIS A 217 1.98 -0.08 1.61
CA HIS A 217 2.16 -0.27 3.04
C HIS A 217 3.51 0.28 3.51
N LEU A 218 3.51 0.84 4.72
CA LEU A 218 4.69 1.41 5.37
C LEU A 218 4.91 0.74 6.72
N LEU A 219 6.18 0.49 7.06
CA LEU A 219 6.61 -0.04 8.34
C LEU A 219 7.94 0.61 8.77
N ARG A 220 8.36 0.36 10.01
CA ARG A 220 9.76 0.56 10.40
C ARG A 220 10.64 -0.29 9.47
N CYS A 221 11.80 0.22 9.08
CA CYS A 221 12.56 -0.35 7.96
C CYS A 221 13.05 -1.78 8.17
N ASP A 222 13.38 -2.16 9.39
CA ASP A 222 13.68 -3.53 9.77
C ASP A 222 12.46 -4.45 9.68
N ALA A 223 11.30 -4.00 10.17
CA ALA A 223 10.04 -4.73 10.05
C ALA A 223 9.61 -4.90 8.59
N ALA A 224 9.75 -3.86 7.75
CA ALA A 224 9.45 -3.92 6.31
C ALA A 224 10.25 -5.02 5.62
N ARG A 225 11.58 -5.00 5.80
CA ARG A 225 12.49 -6.01 5.23
C ARG A 225 12.15 -7.42 5.71
N ALA A 226 11.94 -7.58 7.01
CA ALA A 226 11.59 -8.88 7.58
C ALA A 226 10.24 -9.41 7.06
N PHE A 227 9.27 -8.51 6.82
CA PHE A 227 8.01 -8.89 6.21
C PHE A 227 8.18 -9.33 4.76
N ASP A 228 9.00 -8.61 3.99
CA ASP A 228 9.28 -8.97 2.60
C ASP A 228 9.93 -10.36 2.49
N GLU A 229 10.93 -10.63 3.34
CA GLU A 229 11.56 -11.96 3.46
C GLU A 229 10.53 -13.06 3.80
N MET A 230 9.63 -12.81 4.76
CA MET A 230 8.55 -13.74 5.13
C MET A 230 7.56 -13.96 3.97
N SER A 231 7.19 -12.89 3.27
CA SER A 231 6.23 -12.91 2.18
C SER A 231 6.79 -13.67 0.97
N HIS A 232 8.09 -13.54 0.68
CA HIS A 232 8.75 -14.37 -0.32
C HIS A 232 8.71 -15.86 0.02
N ALA A 233 8.95 -16.25 1.28
CA ALA A 233 8.81 -17.64 1.71
C ALA A 233 7.35 -18.13 1.60
N TYR A 234 6.39 -17.26 1.89
CA TYR A 234 4.97 -17.56 1.74
C TYR A 234 4.57 -17.83 0.27
N VAL A 235 5.12 -17.06 -0.68
CA VAL A 235 4.91 -17.28 -2.13
C VAL A 235 5.33 -18.69 -2.55
N GLN A 236 6.46 -19.21 -2.05
CA GLN A 236 6.91 -20.57 -2.38
C GLN A 236 5.89 -21.64 -1.97
N ARG A 237 5.11 -21.39 -0.92
CA ARG A 237 4.10 -22.33 -0.42
C ARG A 237 2.75 -22.17 -1.10
N PHE A 238 2.32 -20.94 -1.39
CA PHE A 238 0.94 -20.61 -1.76
C PHE A 238 0.78 -19.91 -3.12
N GLY A 239 1.87 -19.61 -3.82
CA GLY A 239 1.87 -19.05 -5.16
C GLY A 239 1.49 -17.58 -5.27
N ALA A 240 1.28 -16.88 -4.15
CA ALA A 240 0.96 -15.45 -4.09
C ALA A 240 1.53 -14.83 -2.81
N PRO A 241 1.87 -13.52 -2.80
CA PRO A 241 2.39 -12.84 -1.61
C PRO A 241 1.33 -12.73 -0.52
N ILE A 242 1.79 -12.41 0.70
CA ILE A 242 0.89 -12.20 1.82
C ILE A 242 0.00 -10.99 1.53
N SER A 243 -1.32 -11.20 1.56
CA SER A 243 -2.29 -10.12 1.44
C SER A 243 -2.25 -9.26 2.71
N VAL A 244 -2.07 -7.95 2.54
CA VAL A 244 -2.06 -6.97 3.63
C VAL A 244 -3.28 -6.07 3.51
N THR A 245 -3.92 -5.82 4.65
CA THR A 245 -5.13 -4.99 4.74
C THR A 245 -4.94 -3.75 5.60
N ASP A 246 -3.95 -3.75 6.50
CA ASP A 246 -3.53 -2.57 7.26
C ASP A 246 -2.05 -2.70 7.70
N SER A 247 -1.36 -1.57 7.88
CA SER A 247 0.07 -1.49 8.25
C SER A 247 0.31 -0.30 9.18
N TYR A 248 1.30 0.57 8.91
CA TYR A 248 1.43 1.82 9.66
C TYR A 248 0.13 2.65 9.64
N ARG A 249 -0.31 3.06 10.83
CA ARG A 249 -1.57 3.79 11.02
C ARG A 249 -1.30 5.12 11.71
N ASP A 250 -1.42 6.21 10.95
CA ASP A 250 -1.28 7.56 11.49
C ASP A 250 -2.32 7.89 12.58
N TYR A 251 -2.03 8.89 13.40
CA TYR A 251 -2.82 9.23 14.58
C TYR A 251 -4.26 9.61 14.23
N ASP A 252 -4.44 10.35 13.14
CA ASP A 252 -5.77 10.81 12.72
C ASP A 252 -6.61 9.61 12.24
N THR A 253 -6.00 8.65 11.55
CA THR A 253 -6.61 7.36 11.21
C THR A 253 -6.97 6.55 12.45
N GLN A 254 -6.14 6.57 13.50
CA GLN A 254 -6.51 5.92 14.77
C GLN A 254 -7.74 6.57 15.41
N VAL A 255 -7.87 7.90 15.37
CA VAL A 255 -9.07 8.62 15.84
C VAL A 255 -10.30 8.20 15.05
N ILE A 256 -10.18 8.10 13.73
CA ILE A 256 -11.26 7.66 12.82
C ILE A 256 -11.68 6.23 13.16
N LEU A 257 -10.74 5.29 13.22
CA LEU A 257 -11.05 3.89 13.54
C LEU A 257 -11.62 3.73 14.95
N LYS A 258 -11.19 4.53 15.92
CA LYS A 258 -11.77 4.51 17.27
C LYS A 258 -13.24 4.89 17.26
N ARG A 259 -13.63 5.88 16.46
CA ARG A 259 -15.03 6.26 16.25
C ARG A 259 -15.82 5.14 15.55
N ARG A 260 -15.25 4.53 14.52
CA ARG A 260 -15.89 3.47 13.71
C ARG A 260 -16.07 2.15 14.44
N LYS A 261 -15.04 1.71 15.16
CA LYS A 261 -14.93 0.35 15.70
C LYS A 261 -15.09 0.28 17.23
N GLY A 262 -15.14 1.42 17.92
CA GLY A 262 -15.37 1.49 19.37
C GLY A 262 -14.35 0.68 20.16
N ARG A 263 -14.79 -0.38 20.85
CA ARG A 263 -13.91 -1.24 21.65
C ARG A 263 -12.94 -2.10 20.83
N MET A 264 -13.22 -2.34 19.54
CA MET A 264 -12.36 -3.12 18.65
C MET A 264 -11.18 -2.32 18.06
N ALA A 265 -11.05 -1.03 18.41
CA ALA A 265 -9.89 -0.23 18.06
C ALA A 265 -9.18 0.25 19.33
N ALA A 266 -7.85 0.22 19.30
CA ALA A 266 -7.01 0.80 20.35
C ALA A 266 -7.34 2.29 20.57
N ALA A 267 -7.04 2.80 21.76
CA ALA A 267 -7.10 4.24 21.99
C ALA A 267 -6.10 4.94 21.05
N PRO A 268 -6.46 6.09 20.44
CA PRO A 268 -5.54 6.81 19.58
C PRO A 268 -4.24 7.16 20.31
N GLY A 269 -3.11 6.89 19.67
CA GLY A 269 -1.77 7.02 20.25
C GLY A 269 -1.27 5.78 21.00
N THR A 270 -2.01 4.66 21.00
CA THR A 270 -1.58 3.42 21.67
C THR A 270 -1.57 2.18 20.77
N SER A 271 -1.89 2.31 19.48
CA SER A 271 -1.93 1.18 18.56
C SER A 271 -0.53 0.74 18.15
N ASN A 272 -0.23 -0.57 18.11
CA ASN A 272 1.05 -1.07 17.60
C ASN A 272 1.27 -0.73 16.11
N HIS A 273 0.19 -0.59 15.34
CA HIS A 273 0.24 -0.03 13.97
C HIS A 273 0.81 1.40 13.94
N GLY A 274 0.56 2.20 14.98
CA GLY A 274 1.09 3.56 15.08
C GLY A 274 2.60 3.61 15.30
N TRP A 275 3.25 2.48 15.59
CA TRP A 275 4.70 2.37 15.63
C TRP A 275 5.30 1.84 14.32
N GLY A 276 4.47 1.45 13.33
CA GLY A 276 4.96 0.80 12.11
C GLY A 276 5.53 -0.59 12.38
N LEU A 277 5.00 -1.29 13.39
CA LEU A 277 5.46 -2.60 13.87
C LEU A 277 4.33 -3.63 13.92
N ALA A 278 3.21 -3.36 13.25
CA ALA A 278 2.09 -4.29 13.19
C ALA A 278 1.44 -4.26 11.81
N MET A 279 0.84 -5.39 11.44
CA MET A 279 0.12 -5.57 10.18
C MET A 279 -1.16 -6.38 10.41
N ASP A 280 -2.19 -6.03 9.66
CA ASP A 280 -3.42 -6.81 9.55
C ASP A 280 -3.42 -7.55 8.21
N LEU A 281 -3.43 -8.89 8.25
CA LEU A 281 -3.21 -9.77 7.09
C LEU A 281 -4.51 -10.43 6.62
N GLY A 282 -4.65 -10.57 5.30
CA GLY A 282 -5.80 -11.16 4.61
C GLY A 282 -5.50 -12.53 4.00
N GLY A 283 -6.12 -12.85 2.85
CA GLY A 283 -5.79 -14.06 2.07
C GLY A 283 -6.04 -15.39 2.79
N GLY A 284 -6.90 -15.40 3.81
CA GLY A 284 -7.18 -16.57 4.65
C GLY A 284 -6.39 -16.59 5.96
N ILE A 285 -5.30 -15.81 6.10
CA ILE A 285 -4.57 -15.65 7.36
C ILE A 285 -5.48 -15.05 8.43
N ASN A 286 -6.44 -14.21 8.04
CA ASN A 286 -7.48 -13.64 8.89
C ASN A 286 -8.52 -14.65 9.44
N ARG A 287 -8.32 -15.95 9.27
CA ARG A 287 -9.22 -17.00 9.77
C ARG A 287 -8.45 -18.02 10.59
N PHE A 288 -8.81 -18.15 11.87
CA PHE A 288 -8.23 -19.16 12.76
C PHE A 288 -8.37 -20.57 12.15
N GLY A 289 -7.29 -21.35 12.20
CA GLY A 289 -7.24 -22.73 11.71
C GLY A 289 -7.16 -22.87 10.18
N ALA A 290 -7.20 -21.79 9.40
CA ALA A 290 -6.89 -21.86 7.99
C ALA A 290 -5.43 -22.28 7.78
N GLU A 291 -5.15 -23.00 6.70
CA GLU A 291 -3.79 -23.46 6.37
C GLU A 291 -2.78 -22.30 6.34
N THR A 292 -3.16 -21.18 5.73
CA THR A 292 -2.33 -19.98 5.64
C THR A 292 -2.08 -19.33 7.00
N HIS A 293 -3.08 -19.36 7.89
CA HIS A 293 -2.94 -18.89 9.28
C HIS A 293 -2.02 -19.80 10.11
N ILE A 294 -2.13 -21.12 9.95
CA ILE A 294 -1.24 -22.09 10.63
C ILE A 294 0.20 -21.95 10.13
N TRP A 295 0.39 -21.72 8.83
CA TRP A 295 1.72 -21.46 8.26
C TRP A 295 2.37 -20.24 8.90
N MET A 296 1.61 -19.14 9.06
CA MET A 296 2.11 -17.93 9.69
C MET A 296 2.51 -18.17 11.15
N GLN A 297 1.73 -18.92 11.93
CA GLN A 297 2.07 -19.24 13.32
C GLN A 297 3.37 -20.06 13.42
N THR A 298 3.60 -20.93 12.44
CA THR A 298 4.75 -21.84 12.42
C THR A 298 6.02 -21.15 11.92
N ASN A 299 5.89 -20.24 10.93
CA ASN A 299 7.04 -19.68 10.21
C ASN A 299 7.29 -18.21 10.52
N GLY A 300 6.27 -17.42 10.85
CA GLY A 300 6.40 -16.00 11.16
C GLY A 300 7.51 -15.68 12.17
N PRO A 301 7.62 -16.42 13.30
CA PRO A 301 8.67 -16.17 14.29
C PRO A 301 10.09 -16.27 13.74
N ARG A 302 10.32 -17.03 12.66
CA ARG A 302 11.61 -17.16 11.98
C ARG A 302 12.04 -15.86 11.29
N PHE A 303 11.08 -14.97 11.02
CA PHE A 303 11.28 -13.64 10.44
C PHE A 303 11.00 -12.53 11.47
N GLY A 304 10.94 -12.85 12.76
CA GLY A 304 10.62 -11.88 13.81
C GLY A 304 9.17 -11.39 13.82
N TRP A 305 8.25 -12.05 13.11
CA TRP A 305 6.81 -11.74 13.11
C TRP A 305 6.06 -12.72 14.00
N ILE A 306 5.32 -12.21 14.98
CA ILE A 306 4.59 -13.04 15.94
C ILE A 306 3.09 -12.82 15.86
N HIS A 307 2.33 -13.85 16.24
CA HIS A 307 0.93 -13.71 16.62
C HIS A 307 0.86 -13.49 18.13
N PRO A 308 0.65 -12.24 18.60
CA PRO A 308 0.74 -11.94 20.02
C PRO A 308 -0.34 -12.70 20.80
N SER A 309 -0.03 -13.08 22.04
CA SER A 309 -0.88 -14.01 22.82
C SER A 309 -2.30 -13.47 23.04
N TRP A 310 -2.45 -12.15 23.17
CA TRP A 310 -3.73 -11.48 23.33
C TRP A 310 -4.63 -11.61 22.08
N ALA A 311 -4.04 -11.76 20.89
CA ALA A 311 -4.72 -11.86 19.59
C ALA A 311 -5.04 -13.31 19.18
N ARG A 312 -4.51 -14.30 19.90
CA ARG A 312 -4.79 -15.72 19.65
C ARG A 312 -6.27 -16.05 19.88
N GLN A 313 -6.72 -17.21 19.39
CA GLN A 313 -8.14 -17.59 19.45
C GLN A 313 -8.73 -17.61 20.87
N ASN A 314 -7.91 -17.90 21.87
CA ASN A 314 -8.26 -17.89 23.29
C ASN A 314 -7.74 -16.64 24.04
N GLY A 315 -7.26 -15.64 23.31
CA GLY A 315 -6.73 -14.39 23.85
C GLY A 315 -7.84 -13.43 24.30
N SER A 316 -7.42 -12.31 24.89
CA SER A 316 -8.34 -11.29 25.41
C SER A 316 -9.10 -10.52 24.33
N LEU A 317 -8.54 -10.46 23.12
CA LEU A 317 -9.19 -9.87 21.95
C LEU A 317 -8.77 -10.68 20.71
N PRO A 318 -9.49 -11.77 20.38
CA PRO A 318 -9.11 -12.66 19.29
C PRO A 318 -9.09 -11.95 17.93
N GLU A 319 -7.92 -11.87 17.32
CA GLU A 319 -7.67 -11.21 16.04
C GLU A 319 -6.71 -12.08 15.21
N ALA A 320 -7.27 -13.00 14.41
CA ALA A 320 -6.47 -13.90 13.57
C ALA A 320 -5.62 -13.16 12.52
N TRP A 321 -6.08 -11.97 12.14
CA TRP A 321 -5.43 -11.11 11.15
C TRP A 321 -4.27 -10.30 11.72
N HIS A 322 -4.15 -10.14 13.04
CA HIS A 322 -3.20 -9.18 13.62
C HIS A 322 -1.84 -9.81 13.93
N TRP A 323 -0.78 -9.25 13.36
CA TRP A 323 0.60 -9.72 13.51
C TRP A 323 1.50 -8.55 13.90
N GLU A 324 2.46 -8.83 14.77
CA GLU A 324 3.38 -7.82 15.31
C GLU A 324 4.83 -8.21 15.05
N PHE A 325 5.66 -7.22 14.70
CA PHE A 325 7.09 -7.41 14.56
C PHE A 325 7.78 -7.31 15.92
N ALA A 326 8.43 -8.40 16.33
CA ALA A 326 9.11 -8.53 17.61
C ALA A 326 10.62 -8.26 17.56
N GLY A 327 11.18 -8.04 16.37
CA GLY A 327 12.63 -7.96 16.17
C GLY A 327 13.26 -9.33 15.96
N GLY A 328 14.42 -9.30 15.29
CA GLY A 328 15.40 -10.37 15.16
C GLY A 328 16.77 -9.77 15.41
#